data_AF-A0A3C1PY60-F1
#
_entry.id   AF-A0A3C1PY60-F1
#
_cell.length_a   1.000
_cell.length_b   1.000
_cell.length_c   1.000
_cell.angle_alpha   90.00
_cell.angle_beta   90.00
_cell.angle_gamma   90.00
#
_symmetry.space_group_name_H-M   'P 1'
#
loop_
_entity.id
_entity.type
_entity.pdbx_description
1 polymer ?
#
loop_
_entity_poly.entity_id
_entity_poly.type
_entity_poly.pdbx_seq_one_letter_code
_entity_poly.pdbx_strand_id
1 'polypeptide(L)'
;MSFTETTSSGWFGRIGSSITGVLFGLVLLVVSLVMLVWNERNAVQDLKTNREIAEIVISVSADAVDSANEGKLVHLNGRAKTDDLVTNQQFAIEENAIRLSWDAQIYQWVEKKESKKRKKLGGGEETVTTYTYKKEWVNKPIDSSRFKESGHDNGSGRKYGSGSSQAKDVTLGAFKLSDGLISQMLWNESYLLQELPDDWKDEGRLSGGVFYTGTPGSPKIRDEKVSFSLTGPDDVSVMAVQTGDSFSTYKSETGKTKLLLYQG
;
A
#
# COMPACT_ATOMS: atom_id res chain seq x y z
N MET A 1 3.48 27.75 -10.49
CA MET A 1 3.36 29.04 -9.78
C MET A 1 3.78 28.81 -8.34
N SER A 2 4.41 29.81 -7.71
CA SER A 2 4.93 29.69 -6.35
C SER A 2 4.61 30.94 -5.54
N PHE A 3 4.12 30.75 -4.31
CA PHE A 3 3.84 31.82 -3.35
C PHE A 3 4.81 31.71 -2.16
N THR A 4 5.32 32.84 -1.68
CA THR A 4 6.31 32.87 -0.60
C THR A 4 5.80 33.67 0.59
N GLU A 5 5.82 33.04 1.76
CA GLU A 5 5.48 33.65 3.05
C GLU A 5 6.73 33.71 3.93
N THR A 6 6.98 34.88 4.50
CA THR A 6 8.17 35.15 5.31
C THR A 6 7.76 35.47 6.73
N THR A 7 8.24 34.67 7.69
CA THR A 7 8.03 34.91 9.12
C THR A 7 9.35 35.20 9.82
N SER A 8 9.38 36.20 10.70
CA SER A 8 10.58 36.59 11.46
C SER A 8 10.46 36.18 12.93
N SER A 9 11.52 35.62 13.49
CA SER A 9 11.62 35.33 14.93
C SER A 9 12.74 36.16 15.57
N GLY A 10 12.44 36.70 16.76
CA GLY A 10 13.34 37.57 17.53
C GLY A 10 14.38 36.81 18.37
N TRP A 11 15.45 37.50 18.75
CA TRP A 11 16.61 36.96 19.47
C TRP A 11 16.28 36.36 20.86
N PHE A 12 15.37 36.97 21.64
CA PHE A 12 14.95 36.44 22.94
C PHE A 12 14.16 35.12 22.84
N GLY A 13 13.41 34.90 21.76
CA GLY A 13 12.74 33.62 21.49
C GLY A 13 13.73 32.49 21.16
N ARG A 14 14.92 32.83 20.64
CA ARG A 14 15.96 31.86 20.28
C ARG A 14 16.71 31.30 21.49
N ILE A 15 17.00 32.13 22.49
CA ILE A 15 17.74 31.70 23.70
C ILE A 15 16.89 30.77 24.58
N GLY A 16 15.59 31.05 24.72
CA GLY A 16 14.64 30.12 25.35
C GLY A 16 14.54 28.79 24.58
N SER A 17 14.50 28.84 23.24
CA SER A 17 14.43 27.63 22.41
C SER A 17 15.69 26.75 22.46
N SER A 18 16.87 27.31 22.74
CA SER A 18 18.13 26.55 22.79
C SER A 18 18.24 25.65 24.04
N ILE A 19 17.79 26.13 25.21
CA ILE A 19 17.74 25.32 26.44
C ILE A 19 16.68 24.21 26.29
N THR A 20 15.52 24.54 25.69
CA THR A 20 14.52 23.54 25.30
C THR A 20 15.10 22.52 24.31
N GLY A 21 15.96 22.95 23.38
CA GLY A 21 16.63 22.07 22.42
C GLY A 21 17.57 21.06 23.08
N VAL A 22 18.29 21.44 24.14
CA VAL A 22 19.16 20.52 24.90
C VAL A 22 18.33 19.48 25.66
N LEU A 23 17.29 19.90 26.37
CA LEU A 23 16.38 18.96 27.06
C LEU A 23 15.70 18.02 26.06
N PHE A 24 15.26 18.54 24.92
CA PHE A 24 14.69 17.75 23.85
C PHE A 24 15.71 16.76 23.26
N GLY A 25 16.97 17.17 23.08
CA GLY A 25 18.05 16.28 22.66
C GLY A 25 18.31 15.13 23.64
N LEU A 26 18.28 15.40 24.95
CA LEU A 26 18.38 14.35 25.98
C LEU A 26 17.19 13.38 25.94
N VAL A 27 15.98 13.90 25.76
CA VAL A 27 14.78 13.06 25.59
C VAL A 27 14.91 12.18 24.34
N LEU A 28 15.33 12.76 23.21
CA LEU A 28 15.55 12.00 21.97
C LEU A 28 16.62 10.93 22.15
N LEU A 29 17.69 11.21 22.91
CA LEU A 29 18.72 10.22 23.23
C LEU A 29 18.12 9.04 23.99
N VAL A 30 17.32 9.30 25.04
CA VAL A 30 16.64 8.23 25.80
C VAL A 30 15.68 7.43 24.89
N VAL A 31 14.87 8.11 24.09
CA VAL A 31 13.95 7.46 23.14
C VAL A 31 14.72 6.60 22.14
N SER A 32 15.84 7.07 21.62
CA SER A 32 16.67 6.31 20.68
C SER A 32 17.24 5.03 21.30
N LEU A 33 17.69 5.08 22.56
CA LEU A 33 18.15 3.90 23.29
C LEU A 33 17.03 2.89 23.51
N VAL A 34 15.84 3.36 23.89
CA VAL A 34 14.66 2.49 24.04
C VAL A 34 14.28 1.84 22.71
N MET A 35 14.28 2.60 21.61
CA MET A 35 14.02 2.06 20.27
C MET A 35 15.08 1.03 19.85
N LEU A 36 16.36 1.27 20.13
CA LEU A 36 17.44 0.33 19.84
C LEU A 36 17.27 -0.99 20.61
N VAL A 37 17.01 -0.92 21.92
CA VAL A 37 16.78 -2.12 22.75
C VAL A 37 15.54 -2.88 22.28
N TRP A 38 14.46 -2.17 21.92
CA TRP A 38 13.26 -2.82 21.39
C TRP A 38 13.53 -3.50 20.03
N ASN A 39 14.26 -2.83 19.14
CA ASN A 39 14.65 -3.39 17.84
C ASN A 39 15.56 -4.63 18.00
N GLU A 40 16.56 -4.56 18.88
CA GLU A 40 17.46 -5.68 19.17
C GLU A 40 16.71 -6.87 19.77
N ARG A 41 15.82 -6.62 20.75
CA ARG A 41 14.95 -7.66 21.29
C ARG A 41 14.10 -8.31 20.20
N ASN A 42 13.52 -7.51 19.30
CA ASN A 42 12.74 -8.03 18.18
C ASN A 42 13.59 -8.91 17.26
N ALA A 43 14.80 -8.46 16.90
CA ALA A 43 15.73 -9.21 16.06
C ALA A 43 16.15 -10.54 16.71
N VAL A 44 16.42 -10.55 18.03
CA VAL A 44 16.74 -11.78 18.77
C VAL A 44 15.56 -12.75 18.81
N GLN A 45 14.33 -12.25 18.96
CA GLN A 45 13.12 -13.09 18.91
C GLN A 45 12.91 -13.70 17.52
N ASP A 46 13.13 -12.92 16.45
CA ASP A 46 13.03 -13.42 15.08
C ASP A 46 14.09 -14.48 14.79
N LEU A 47 15.33 -14.30 15.26
CA LEU A 47 16.39 -15.32 15.13
C LEU A 47 16.03 -16.63 15.86
N LYS A 48 15.52 -16.54 17.10
CA LYS A 48 15.06 -17.73 17.84
C LYS A 48 13.92 -18.44 17.13
N THR A 49 12.92 -17.68 16.68
CA THR A 49 11.77 -18.20 15.93
C THR A 49 12.21 -18.91 14.64
N ASN A 50 13.14 -18.33 13.90
CA ASN A 50 13.61 -18.93 12.65
C ASN A 50 14.42 -20.22 12.89
N ARG A 51 15.19 -20.31 14.00
CA ARG A 51 15.88 -21.56 14.39
C ARG A 51 14.88 -22.66 14.76
N GLU A 52 13.91 -22.32 15.60
CA GLU A 52 12.81 -23.22 15.97
C GLU A 52 12.08 -23.75 14.73
N ILE A 53 11.70 -22.85 13.81
CA ILE A 53 11.06 -23.22 12.54
C ILE A 53 11.94 -24.15 11.70
N ALA A 54 13.24 -23.84 11.57
CA ALA A 54 14.16 -24.66 10.78
C ALA A 54 14.34 -26.09 11.33
N GLU A 55 14.10 -26.29 12.63
CA GLU A 55 14.16 -27.61 13.27
C GLU A 55 12.89 -28.45 13.08
N ILE A 56 11.72 -27.80 12.96
CA ILE A 56 10.42 -28.49 12.96
C ILE A 56 9.70 -28.50 11.61
N VAL A 57 10.05 -27.59 10.69
CA VAL A 57 9.37 -27.47 9.40
C VAL A 57 9.65 -28.68 8.54
N ILE A 58 8.59 -29.27 7.98
CA ILE A 58 8.70 -30.40 7.07
C ILE A 58 8.27 -30.00 5.66
N SER A 59 9.06 -30.39 4.66
CA SER A 59 8.67 -30.20 3.27
C SER A 59 7.72 -31.31 2.83
N VAL A 60 6.57 -30.94 2.25
CA VAL A 60 5.52 -31.88 1.82
C VAL A 60 5.13 -31.60 0.36
N SER A 61 4.55 -32.60 -0.31
CA SER A 61 3.96 -32.38 -1.64
C SER A 61 2.61 -31.68 -1.52
N ALA A 62 2.29 -30.83 -2.50
CA ALA A 62 0.97 -30.24 -2.64
C ALA A 62 -0.08 -31.22 -3.21
N ASP A 63 0.33 -32.36 -3.79
CA ASP A 63 -0.55 -33.22 -4.60
C ASP A 63 -1.60 -34.00 -3.79
N ALA A 64 -1.37 -34.19 -2.49
CA ALA A 64 -2.26 -34.92 -1.61
C ALA A 64 -2.18 -34.41 -0.16
N VAL A 65 -3.31 -34.42 0.52
CA VAL A 65 -3.38 -34.09 1.96
C VAL A 65 -3.05 -35.35 2.77
N ASP A 66 -1.93 -35.33 3.49
CA ASP A 66 -1.56 -36.40 4.42
C ASP A 66 -2.01 -36.04 5.84
N SER A 67 -2.97 -36.81 6.37
CA SER A 67 -3.45 -36.66 7.75
C SER A 67 -2.36 -36.80 8.82
N ALA A 68 -1.23 -37.45 8.51
CA ALA A 68 -0.10 -37.56 9.43
C ALA A 68 0.62 -36.22 9.65
N ASN A 69 0.36 -35.20 8.83
CA ASN A 69 0.92 -33.85 8.95
C ASN A 69 -0.01 -32.86 9.65
N GLU A 70 -1.19 -33.29 10.08
CA GLU A 70 -2.14 -32.46 10.82
C GLU A 70 -1.47 -31.80 12.04
N GLY A 71 -1.63 -30.48 12.16
CA GLY A 71 -1.05 -29.68 13.23
C GLY A 71 0.47 -29.45 13.14
N LYS A 72 1.16 -29.99 12.12
CA LYS A 72 2.59 -29.75 11.90
C LYS A 72 2.82 -28.49 11.07
N LEU A 73 3.98 -27.86 11.29
CA LEU A 73 4.46 -26.79 10.43
C LEU A 73 4.99 -27.40 9.13
N VAL A 74 4.30 -27.13 8.03
CA VAL A 74 4.64 -27.65 6.70
C VAL A 74 5.15 -26.53 5.79
N HIS A 75 6.01 -26.91 4.86
CA HIS A 75 6.41 -26.10 3.72
C HIS A 75 6.09 -26.86 2.44
N LEU A 76 5.46 -26.19 1.47
CA LEU A 76 5.12 -26.79 0.19
C LEU A 76 5.18 -25.76 -0.93
N ASN A 77 5.46 -26.25 -2.13
CA ASN A 77 5.44 -25.48 -3.36
C ASN A 77 4.35 -26.01 -4.27
N GLY A 78 3.78 -25.11 -5.08
CA GLY A 78 2.87 -25.52 -6.14
C GLY A 78 2.26 -24.32 -6.84
N ARG A 79 1.40 -24.61 -7.83
CA ARG A 79 0.66 -23.58 -8.54
C ARG A 79 -0.61 -23.19 -7.79
N ALA A 80 -0.66 -21.95 -7.30
CA ALA A 80 -1.88 -21.37 -6.75
C ALA A 80 -2.82 -21.00 -7.90
N LYS A 81 -4.04 -21.55 -7.90
CA LYS A 81 -5.04 -21.31 -8.96
C LYS A 81 -6.45 -21.27 -8.39
N THR A 82 -7.39 -20.78 -9.19
CA THR A 82 -8.82 -20.74 -8.85
C THR A 82 -9.65 -21.00 -10.10
N ASP A 83 -10.83 -21.58 -9.92
CA ASP A 83 -11.87 -21.67 -10.96
C ASP A 83 -12.91 -20.54 -10.80
N ASP A 84 -12.78 -19.71 -9.74
CA ASP A 84 -13.65 -18.56 -9.52
C ASP A 84 -13.42 -17.48 -10.58
N LEU A 85 -14.42 -16.63 -10.74
CA LEU A 85 -14.34 -15.41 -11.53
C LEU A 85 -14.32 -14.19 -10.60
N VAL A 86 -13.39 -13.27 -10.87
CA VAL A 86 -13.35 -11.95 -10.23
C VAL A 86 -13.99 -10.92 -11.15
N THR A 87 -14.76 -10.01 -10.57
CA THR A 87 -15.65 -9.14 -11.36
C THR A 87 -15.52 -7.68 -11.00
N ASN A 88 -15.69 -6.81 -11.99
CA ASN A 88 -16.04 -5.41 -11.80
C ASN A 88 -17.26 -5.09 -12.67
N GLN A 89 -18.44 -5.05 -12.04
CA GLN A 89 -19.71 -4.78 -12.73
C GLN A 89 -19.74 -3.41 -13.40
N GLN A 90 -19.08 -2.43 -12.79
CA GLN A 90 -19.05 -1.06 -13.27
C GLN A 90 -18.39 -0.98 -14.67
N PHE A 91 -17.39 -1.81 -14.93
CA PHE A 91 -16.66 -1.86 -16.19
C PHE A 91 -16.89 -3.15 -16.99
N ALA A 92 -17.90 -3.95 -16.63
CA ALA A 92 -18.21 -5.25 -17.22
C ALA A 92 -17.00 -6.20 -17.34
N ILE A 93 -16.13 -6.20 -16.32
CA ILE A 93 -14.97 -7.10 -16.27
C ILE A 93 -15.39 -8.38 -15.53
N GLU A 94 -15.08 -9.52 -16.13
CA GLU A 94 -15.20 -10.85 -15.54
C GLU A 94 -14.00 -11.68 -16.00
N GLU A 95 -13.15 -12.10 -15.07
CA GLU A 95 -11.88 -12.78 -15.38
C GLU A 95 -11.63 -13.95 -14.44
N ASN A 96 -11.07 -15.04 -14.96
CA ASN A 96 -10.58 -16.15 -14.13
C ASN A 96 -9.21 -15.78 -13.56
N ALA A 97 -9.23 -15.13 -12.40
CA ALA A 97 -8.04 -14.69 -11.69
C ALA A 97 -8.27 -14.72 -10.18
N ILE A 98 -7.19 -14.68 -9.41
CA ILE A 98 -7.26 -14.74 -7.94
C ILE A 98 -7.74 -13.42 -7.37
N ARG A 99 -7.33 -12.29 -7.97
CA ARG A 99 -7.81 -10.96 -7.59
C ARG A 99 -7.86 -10.05 -8.81
N LEU A 100 -8.95 -9.28 -8.93
CA LEU A 100 -9.03 -8.08 -9.76
C LEU A 100 -8.92 -6.88 -8.83
N SER A 101 -8.03 -5.93 -9.15
CA SER A 101 -7.91 -4.66 -8.45
C SER A 101 -8.06 -3.50 -9.43
N TRP A 102 -8.62 -2.39 -8.97
CA TRP A 102 -8.72 -1.17 -9.76
C TRP A 102 -8.34 0.05 -8.93
N ASP A 103 -7.63 0.98 -9.57
CA ASP A 103 -7.22 2.25 -8.98
C ASP A 103 -7.88 3.41 -9.69
N ALA A 104 -8.67 4.19 -8.95
CA ALA A 104 -9.32 5.40 -9.43
C ALA A 104 -8.55 6.64 -8.95
N GLN A 105 -8.06 7.42 -9.92
CA GLN A 105 -7.36 8.67 -9.66
C GLN A 105 -8.16 9.84 -10.20
N ILE A 106 -8.06 10.99 -9.55
CA ILE A 106 -8.67 12.25 -9.98
C ILE A 106 -7.57 13.29 -10.25
N TYR A 107 -7.69 14.05 -11.33
CA TYR A 107 -6.71 15.07 -11.71
C TYR A 107 -7.01 16.38 -10.97
N GLN A 108 -6.12 16.79 -10.08
CA GLN A 108 -6.35 17.91 -9.16
C GLN A 108 -5.08 18.74 -8.94
N TRP A 109 -5.27 19.98 -8.49
CA TRP A 109 -4.20 20.77 -7.91
C TRP A 109 -3.70 20.12 -6.61
N VAL A 110 -2.38 20.11 -6.46
CA VAL A 110 -1.65 19.66 -5.29
C VAL A 110 -0.75 20.80 -4.82
N GLU A 111 -0.93 21.22 -3.56
CA GLU A 111 -0.03 22.15 -2.89
C GLU A 111 1.15 21.39 -2.28
N LYS A 112 2.36 21.87 -2.54
CA LYS A 112 3.60 21.44 -1.90
C LYS A 112 4.22 22.60 -1.14
N LYS A 113 4.62 22.34 0.11
CA LYS A 113 5.21 23.32 1.03
C LYS A 113 6.67 23.00 1.29
N GLU A 114 7.55 23.99 1.12
CA GLU A 114 8.98 23.92 1.45
C GLU A 114 9.35 25.11 2.34
N SER A 115 10.05 24.88 3.46
CA SER A 115 10.46 25.95 4.38
C SER A 115 11.98 26.03 4.51
N LYS A 116 12.55 27.24 4.37
CA LYS A 116 13.99 27.53 4.51
C LYS A 116 14.22 28.60 5.55
N LYS A 117 15.19 28.36 6.44
CA LYS A 117 15.61 29.32 7.48
C LYS A 117 16.84 30.09 7.03
N ARG A 118 16.85 31.42 7.24
CA ARG A 118 17.97 32.32 6.93
C ARG A 118 18.28 33.21 8.12
N LYS A 119 19.57 33.42 8.41
CA LYS A 119 20.02 34.36 9.45
C LYS A 119 20.01 35.78 8.88
N LYS A 120 19.46 36.74 9.61
CA LYS A 120 19.52 38.17 9.28
C LYS A 120 20.80 38.81 9.85
N LEU A 121 21.29 39.85 9.17
CA LEU A 121 22.27 40.77 9.77
C LEU A 121 21.64 41.36 11.05
N GLY A 122 22.29 41.23 12.20
CA GLY A 122 21.74 41.65 13.50
C GLY A 122 21.11 40.54 14.35
N GLY A 123 21.27 39.26 13.99
CA GLY A 123 20.98 38.13 14.90
C GLY A 123 19.52 37.64 14.91
N GLY A 124 18.65 38.14 14.03
CA GLY A 124 17.32 37.58 13.79
C GLY A 124 17.35 36.34 12.87
N GLU A 125 16.28 35.53 12.88
CA GLU A 125 16.06 34.45 11.91
C GLU A 125 14.80 34.72 11.08
N GLU A 126 14.85 34.34 9.82
CA GLU A 126 13.76 34.42 8.86
C GLU A 126 13.41 33.03 8.37
N THR A 127 12.16 32.60 8.51
CA THR A 127 11.66 31.39 7.88
C THR A 127 10.89 31.78 6.63
N VAL A 128 11.42 31.39 5.48
CA VAL A 128 10.80 31.58 4.17
C VAL A 128 10.11 30.28 3.79
N THR A 129 8.79 30.28 3.76
CA THR A 129 7.98 29.15 3.32
C THR A 129 7.51 29.40 1.89
N THR A 130 7.87 28.50 0.98
CA THR A 130 7.45 28.51 -0.42
C THR A 130 6.37 27.46 -0.62
N TYR A 131 5.23 27.88 -1.14
CA TYR A 131 4.12 27.02 -1.56
C TYR A 131 4.19 26.91 -3.08
N THR A 132 4.07 25.69 -3.61
CA THR A 132 4.08 25.42 -5.05
C THR A 132 2.88 24.58 -5.41
N TYR A 133 2.26 24.90 -6.55
CA TYR A 133 1.05 24.23 -7.00
C TYR A 133 1.31 23.55 -8.34
N LYS A 134 0.92 22.28 -8.41
CA LYS A 134 1.02 21.45 -9.61
C LYS A 134 -0.25 20.62 -9.79
N LYS A 135 -0.59 20.29 -11.02
CA LYS A 135 -1.76 19.46 -11.34
C LYS A 135 -1.31 18.01 -11.49
N GLU A 136 -1.90 17.11 -10.72
CA GLU A 136 -1.52 15.70 -10.68
C GLU A 136 -2.73 14.78 -10.56
N TRP A 137 -2.54 13.53 -10.98
CA TRP A 137 -3.45 12.44 -10.66
C TRP A 137 -3.23 12.03 -9.20
N VAL A 138 -4.29 12.07 -8.40
CA VAL A 138 -4.25 11.72 -6.97
C VAL A 138 -5.27 10.64 -6.62
N ASN A 139 -4.89 9.72 -5.73
CA ASN A 139 -5.72 8.58 -5.34
C ASN A 139 -6.79 8.96 -4.32
N LYS A 140 -6.69 10.14 -3.69
CA LYS A 140 -7.69 10.67 -2.75
C LYS A 140 -7.96 12.14 -3.09
N PRO A 141 -9.23 12.59 -3.12
CA PRO A 141 -9.55 13.98 -3.40
C PRO A 141 -8.88 14.92 -2.39
N ILE A 142 -8.31 16.01 -2.89
CA ILE A 142 -7.66 17.03 -2.08
C ILE A 142 -8.63 18.21 -1.90
N ASP A 143 -8.89 18.51 -0.64
CA ASP A 143 -9.63 19.69 -0.23
C ASP A 143 -8.79 20.97 -0.44
N SER A 144 -9.07 21.66 -1.55
CA SER A 144 -8.39 22.90 -1.95
C SER A 144 -8.80 24.13 -1.13
N SER A 145 -9.83 24.05 -0.28
CA SER A 145 -10.22 25.17 0.59
C SER A 145 -9.15 25.53 1.62
N ARG A 146 -8.23 24.58 1.87
CA ARG A 146 -7.09 24.73 2.78
C ARG A 146 -5.81 25.17 2.09
N PHE A 147 -5.83 25.40 0.78
CA PHE A 147 -4.68 25.91 0.07
C PHE A 147 -4.35 27.35 0.49
N LYS A 148 -3.06 27.66 0.53
CA LYS A 148 -2.55 28.96 0.97
C LYS A 148 -2.91 30.07 -0.02
N GLU A 149 -3.01 29.74 -1.31
CA GLU A 149 -3.32 30.66 -2.40
C GLU A 149 -4.60 30.24 -3.11
N SER A 150 -5.46 31.22 -3.39
CA SER A 150 -6.69 31.05 -4.18
C SER A 150 -6.40 30.82 -5.67
N GLY A 151 -7.38 30.35 -6.45
CA GLY A 151 -7.20 30.09 -7.89
C GLY A 151 -6.80 28.65 -8.24
N HIS A 152 -6.70 27.79 -7.24
CA HIS A 152 -6.37 26.37 -7.35
C HIS A 152 -7.54 25.48 -6.90
N ASP A 153 -8.74 25.78 -7.38
CA ASP A 153 -9.95 25.06 -6.98
C ASP A 153 -9.99 23.65 -7.59
N ASN A 154 -10.21 22.65 -6.74
CA ASN A 154 -10.39 21.25 -7.11
C ASN A 154 -11.86 20.85 -7.25
N GLY A 155 -12.79 21.67 -6.77
CA GLY A 155 -14.21 21.37 -6.68
C GLY A 155 -14.53 20.18 -5.78
N SER A 156 -15.81 19.84 -5.71
CA SER A 156 -16.31 18.65 -5.01
C SER A 156 -16.65 17.52 -5.97
N GLY A 157 -16.65 16.30 -5.44
CA GLY A 157 -17.11 15.11 -6.13
C GLY A 157 -15.99 14.24 -6.69
N ARG A 158 -16.19 12.94 -6.51
CA ARG A 158 -15.46 11.84 -7.14
C ARG A 158 -16.53 10.81 -7.50
N LYS A 159 -16.55 10.37 -8.75
CA LYS A 159 -17.50 9.37 -9.23
C LYS A 159 -16.96 7.95 -9.10
N TYR A 160 -15.65 7.77 -9.26
CA TYR A 160 -15.03 6.45 -9.28
C TYR A 160 -14.16 6.21 -8.04
N GLY A 161 -14.28 5.02 -7.45
CA GLY A 161 -13.48 4.60 -6.29
C GLY A 161 -12.56 3.45 -6.64
N SER A 162 -11.37 3.42 -6.03
CA SER A 162 -10.49 2.24 -6.07
C SER A 162 -11.13 1.09 -5.28
N GLY A 163 -10.79 -0.15 -5.64
CA GLY A 163 -11.33 -1.34 -4.99
C GLY A 163 -10.73 -2.63 -5.55
N SER A 164 -11.28 -3.76 -5.09
CA SER A 164 -10.89 -5.08 -5.56
C SER A 164 -12.03 -6.08 -5.46
N SER A 165 -11.91 -7.14 -6.24
CA SER A 165 -12.71 -8.36 -6.18
C SER A 165 -11.73 -9.54 -6.06
N GLN A 166 -12.03 -10.51 -5.20
CA GLN A 166 -11.13 -11.61 -4.87
C GLN A 166 -11.85 -12.95 -4.90
N ALA A 167 -11.19 -13.95 -5.46
CA ALA A 167 -11.63 -15.34 -5.46
C ALA A 167 -11.71 -15.88 -4.03
N LYS A 168 -12.72 -16.71 -3.77
CA LYS A 168 -12.94 -17.36 -2.48
C LYS A 168 -12.22 -18.69 -2.41
N ASP A 169 -12.27 -19.46 -3.49
CA ASP A 169 -11.69 -20.80 -3.58
C ASP A 169 -10.38 -20.76 -4.37
N VAL A 170 -9.27 -20.52 -3.67
CA VAL A 170 -7.92 -20.60 -4.22
C VAL A 170 -7.26 -21.88 -3.72
N THR A 171 -6.74 -22.68 -4.64
CA THR A 171 -6.15 -24.00 -4.36
C THR A 171 -4.67 -24.04 -4.68
N LEU A 172 -3.96 -24.89 -3.95
CA LEU A 172 -2.55 -25.24 -4.14
C LEU A 172 -2.45 -26.76 -4.11
N GLY A 173 -2.53 -27.39 -5.28
CA GLY A 173 -2.70 -28.84 -5.38
C GLY A 173 -4.00 -29.31 -4.69
N ALA A 174 -3.88 -30.22 -3.73
CA ALA A 174 -4.98 -30.74 -2.93
C ALA A 174 -5.40 -29.82 -1.77
N PHE A 175 -4.69 -28.71 -1.52
CA PHE A 175 -4.97 -27.81 -0.40
C PHE A 175 -5.75 -26.56 -0.84
N LYS A 176 -6.56 -26.01 0.07
CA LYS A 176 -7.18 -24.69 -0.04
C LYS A 176 -6.37 -23.64 0.70
N LEU A 177 -6.04 -22.54 0.03
CA LEU A 177 -5.39 -21.40 0.67
C LEU A 177 -6.40 -20.65 1.55
N SER A 178 -5.98 -20.31 2.77
CA SER A 178 -6.79 -19.47 3.66
C SER A 178 -6.75 -18.00 3.23
N ASP A 179 -7.75 -17.20 3.63
CA ASP A 179 -7.82 -15.76 3.32
C ASP A 179 -6.53 -15.00 3.67
N GLY A 180 -5.88 -15.39 4.78
CA GLY A 180 -4.62 -14.82 5.21
C GLY A 180 -3.46 -15.10 4.26
N LEU A 181 -3.44 -16.26 3.59
CA LEU A 181 -2.46 -16.57 2.53
C LEU A 181 -2.82 -15.84 1.24
N ILE A 182 -4.09 -15.83 0.84
CA ILE A 182 -4.53 -15.13 -0.38
C ILE A 182 -4.24 -13.60 -0.28
N SER A 183 -4.37 -13.01 0.91
CA SER A 183 -4.04 -11.60 1.15
C SER A 183 -2.56 -11.26 0.93
N GLN A 184 -1.66 -12.24 1.00
CA GLN A 184 -0.21 -12.05 0.77
C GLN A 184 0.17 -12.16 -0.71
N MET A 185 -0.77 -12.53 -1.58
CA MET A 185 -0.56 -12.58 -3.03
C MET A 185 -0.62 -11.15 -3.58
N LEU A 186 0.51 -10.44 -3.51
CA LEU A 186 0.61 -9.00 -3.82
C LEU A 186 1.05 -8.71 -5.26
N TRP A 187 1.44 -9.73 -6.03
CA TRP A 187 1.76 -9.55 -7.44
C TRP A 187 0.52 -9.16 -8.22
N ASN A 188 0.74 -8.33 -9.21
CA ASN A 188 -0.31 -7.86 -10.08
C ASN A 188 0.29 -7.54 -11.44
N GLU A 189 -0.47 -7.89 -12.47
CA GLU A 189 -0.18 -7.57 -13.86
C GLU A 189 -1.20 -6.56 -14.35
N SER A 190 -0.78 -5.64 -15.22
CA SER A 190 -1.69 -4.64 -15.78
C SER A 190 -2.76 -5.31 -16.63
N TYR A 191 -4.03 -5.02 -16.31
CA TYR A 191 -5.16 -5.47 -17.10
C TYR A 191 -5.60 -4.34 -18.03
N LEU A 192 -5.45 -4.58 -19.34
CA LEU A 192 -5.80 -3.61 -20.36
C LEU A 192 -7.26 -3.83 -20.77
N LEU A 193 -8.14 -2.93 -20.32
CA LEU A 193 -9.53 -2.95 -20.72
C LEU A 193 -9.64 -2.81 -22.25
N GLN A 194 -10.37 -3.72 -22.91
CA GLN A 194 -10.45 -3.76 -24.38
C GLN A 194 -11.54 -2.86 -24.93
N GLU A 195 -12.67 -2.80 -24.23
CA GLU A 195 -13.83 -2.02 -24.62
C GLU A 195 -14.55 -1.46 -23.39
N LEU A 196 -15.34 -0.40 -23.60
CA LEU A 196 -16.21 0.15 -22.58
C LEU A 196 -17.63 -0.38 -22.79
N PRO A 197 -18.39 -0.65 -21.72
CA PRO A 197 -19.81 -0.94 -21.86
C PRO A 197 -20.53 0.20 -22.61
N ASP A 198 -21.62 -0.11 -23.32
CA ASP A 198 -22.30 0.88 -24.18
C ASP A 198 -22.73 2.14 -23.41
N ASP A 199 -23.22 1.97 -22.18
CA ASP A 199 -23.65 3.07 -21.29
C ASP A 199 -22.51 4.01 -20.87
N TRP A 200 -21.25 3.67 -21.16
CA TRP A 200 -20.06 4.42 -20.75
C TRP A 200 -19.47 5.29 -21.84
N LYS A 201 -19.94 5.16 -23.08
CA LYS A 201 -19.39 5.89 -24.23
C LYS A 201 -19.56 7.41 -24.10
N ASP A 202 -20.60 7.84 -23.41
CA ASP A 202 -20.85 9.27 -23.12
C ASP A 202 -20.15 9.76 -21.85
N GLU A 203 -19.69 8.85 -21.00
CA GLU A 203 -19.08 9.14 -19.69
C GLU A 203 -17.55 9.29 -19.77
N GLY A 204 -16.94 8.78 -20.84
CA GLY A 204 -15.51 8.84 -21.02
C GLY A 204 -15.01 8.06 -22.23
N ARG A 205 -13.72 7.75 -22.20
CA ARG A 205 -13.01 7.08 -23.29
C ARG A 205 -11.97 6.12 -22.76
N LEU A 206 -11.64 5.14 -23.58
CA LEU A 206 -10.54 4.22 -23.34
C LEU A 206 -9.27 4.72 -24.04
N SER A 207 -8.13 4.64 -23.37
CA SER A 207 -6.83 4.92 -23.97
C SER A 207 -5.77 4.02 -23.34
N GLY A 208 -5.17 3.13 -24.13
CA GLY A 208 -4.13 2.21 -23.66
C GLY A 208 -4.61 1.29 -22.51
N GLY A 209 -5.87 0.83 -22.57
CA GLY A 209 -6.44 -0.05 -21.54
C GLY A 209 -6.92 0.65 -20.26
N VAL A 210 -6.83 1.99 -20.19
CA VAL A 210 -7.24 2.79 -19.03
C VAL A 210 -8.45 3.65 -19.41
N PHE A 211 -9.45 3.67 -18.53
CA PHE A 211 -10.62 4.53 -18.69
C PHE A 211 -10.30 5.97 -18.23
N TYR A 212 -10.79 6.96 -18.96
CA TYR A 212 -10.68 8.38 -18.64
C TYR A 212 -12.01 9.10 -18.89
N THR A 213 -12.44 9.96 -17.96
CA THR A 213 -13.57 10.87 -18.24
C THR A 213 -13.19 12.02 -19.19
N GLY A 214 -11.89 12.34 -19.28
CA GLY A 214 -11.34 13.41 -20.13
C GLY A 214 -10.37 12.93 -21.20
N THR A 215 -9.55 13.86 -21.71
CA THR A 215 -8.52 13.55 -22.71
C THR A 215 -7.20 13.26 -22.00
N PRO A 216 -6.62 12.05 -22.08
CA PRO A 216 -5.41 11.67 -21.33
C PRO A 216 -4.21 12.59 -21.55
N GLY A 217 -4.01 13.06 -22.79
CA GLY A 217 -2.90 13.96 -23.15
C GLY A 217 -3.13 15.43 -22.76
N SER A 218 -4.34 15.80 -22.32
CA SER A 218 -4.67 17.16 -21.89
C SER A 218 -5.74 17.10 -20.79
N PRO A 219 -5.42 16.53 -19.62
CA PRO A 219 -6.39 16.35 -18.55
C PRO A 219 -6.76 17.69 -17.92
N LYS A 220 -8.04 17.81 -17.55
CA LYS A 220 -8.62 18.95 -16.85
C LYS A 220 -8.86 18.61 -15.39
N ILE A 221 -8.96 19.65 -14.57
CA ILE A 221 -9.25 19.48 -13.14
C ILE A 221 -10.59 18.74 -13.00
N ARG A 222 -10.60 17.70 -12.15
CA ARG A 222 -11.69 16.74 -11.92
C ARG A 222 -11.87 15.67 -12.99
N ASP A 223 -11.02 15.61 -14.01
CA ASP A 223 -10.96 14.41 -14.84
C ASP A 223 -10.58 13.23 -13.95
N GLU A 224 -11.22 12.09 -14.17
CA GLU A 224 -10.96 10.84 -13.45
C GLU A 224 -10.39 9.83 -14.41
N LYS A 225 -9.56 8.93 -13.89
CA LYS A 225 -9.09 7.76 -14.63
C LYS A 225 -9.15 6.51 -13.76
N VAL A 226 -9.38 5.37 -14.40
CA VAL A 226 -9.44 4.07 -13.73
C VAL A 226 -8.58 3.08 -14.49
N SER A 227 -7.60 2.50 -13.79
CA SER A 227 -6.74 1.43 -14.29
C SER A 227 -6.98 0.14 -13.51
N PHE A 228 -6.74 -1.00 -14.15
CA PHE A 228 -7.04 -2.32 -13.61
C PHE A 228 -5.77 -3.17 -13.55
N SER A 229 -5.75 -4.12 -12.63
CA SER A 229 -4.71 -5.14 -12.54
C SER A 229 -5.26 -6.46 -12.03
N LEU A 230 -4.62 -7.55 -12.45
CA LEU A 230 -4.97 -8.92 -12.06
C LEU A 230 -3.83 -9.56 -11.26
N THR A 231 -4.18 -10.24 -10.19
CA THR A 231 -3.34 -11.28 -9.56
C THR A 231 -3.77 -12.61 -10.20
N GLY A 232 -2.99 -13.09 -11.16
CA GLY A 232 -3.25 -14.37 -11.84
C GLY A 232 -2.75 -15.59 -11.07
N PRO A 233 -3.08 -16.80 -11.53
CA PRO A 233 -2.49 -18.04 -11.04
C PRO A 233 -0.96 -18.06 -11.20
N ASP A 234 -0.25 -18.44 -10.17
CA ASP A 234 1.22 -18.44 -10.17
C ASP A 234 1.78 -19.54 -9.25
N ASP A 235 3.06 -19.85 -9.41
CA ASP A 235 3.78 -20.76 -8.53
C ASP A 235 4.14 -20.03 -7.22
N VAL A 236 3.88 -20.71 -6.10
CA VAL A 236 4.04 -20.17 -4.75
C VAL A 236 4.67 -21.17 -3.80
N SER A 237 5.37 -20.65 -2.80
CA SER A 237 5.79 -21.37 -1.60
C SER A 237 4.92 -20.97 -0.41
N VAL A 238 4.36 -21.95 0.28
CA VAL A 238 3.57 -21.75 1.52
C VAL A 238 4.30 -22.37 2.70
N MET A 239 4.34 -21.64 3.83
CA MET A 239 4.78 -22.17 5.12
C MET A 239 3.76 -21.83 6.21
N ALA A 240 3.11 -22.86 6.74
CA ALA A 240 1.99 -22.72 7.65
C ALA A 240 1.71 -24.04 8.41
N VAL A 241 0.84 -24.01 9.41
CA VAL A 241 0.39 -25.23 10.09
C VAL A 241 -0.69 -25.90 9.24
N GLN A 242 -0.55 -27.18 8.93
CA GLN A 242 -1.61 -27.92 8.24
C GLN A 242 -2.83 -28.07 9.16
N THR A 243 -4.02 -27.78 8.63
CA THR A 243 -5.30 -27.95 9.31
C THR A 243 -6.33 -28.48 8.34
N GLY A 244 -6.57 -29.79 8.37
CA GLY A 244 -7.33 -30.49 7.34
C GLY A 244 -6.67 -30.34 5.97
N ASP A 245 -7.46 -29.90 4.98
CA ASP A 245 -7.02 -29.55 3.64
C ASP A 245 -6.63 -28.08 3.49
N SER A 246 -6.44 -27.35 4.59
CA SER A 246 -6.06 -25.93 4.58
C SER A 246 -4.94 -25.62 5.58
N PHE A 247 -4.74 -24.34 5.88
CA PHE A 247 -3.61 -23.81 6.61
C PHE A 247 -4.03 -22.82 7.70
N SER A 248 -3.39 -22.95 8.85
CA SER A 248 -3.53 -22.02 9.98
C SER A 248 -2.18 -21.42 10.39
N THR A 249 -2.26 -20.37 11.22
CA THR A 249 -1.11 -19.61 11.67
C THR A 249 -0.27 -20.43 12.66
N TYR A 250 1.04 -20.52 12.40
CA TYR A 250 2.02 -21.02 13.36
C TYR A 250 2.25 -20.00 14.48
N LYS A 251 2.39 -20.47 15.73
CA LYS A 251 2.77 -19.65 16.88
C LYS A 251 4.01 -20.23 17.53
N SER A 252 5.10 -19.48 17.49
CA SER A 252 6.39 -19.85 18.06
C SER A 252 6.43 -19.74 19.59
N GLU A 253 7.44 -20.34 20.21
CA GLU A 253 7.71 -20.22 21.65
C GLU A 253 7.98 -18.77 22.08
N THR A 254 8.55 -17.95 21.18
CA THR A 254 8.80 -16.54 21.45
C THR A 254 7.54 -15.66 21.40
N GLY A 255 6.39 -16.25 21.02
CA GLY A 255 5.11 -15.56 20.83
C GLY A 255 4.92 -14.94 19.46
N LYS A 256 5.92 -15.04 18.56
CA LYS A 256 5.79 -14.63 17.15
C LYS A 256 4.91 -15.59 16.38
N THR A 257 4.17 -15.07 15.41
CA THR A 257 3.31 -15.87 14.53
C THR A 257 3.86 -15.90 13.10
N LYS A 258 3.60 -16.99 12.37
CA LYS A 258 3.96 -17.15 10.95
C LYS A 258 2.82 -17.80 10.18
N LEU A 259 2.45 -17.18 9.07
CA LEU A 259 1.57 -17.70 8.03
C LEU A 259 2.12 -17.07 6.76
N LEU A 260 2.92 -17.80 5.98
CA LEU A 260 3.71 -17.19 4.91
C LEU A 260 3.31 -17.76 3.55
N LEU A 261 3.18 -16.87 2.57
CA LEU A 261 3.12 -17.18 1.16
C LEU A 261 4.12 -16.29 0.42
N TYR A 262 4.93 -16.90 -0.45
CA TYR A 262 5.84 -16.20 -1.34
C TYR A 262 5.57 -16.60 -2.79
N GLN A 263 5.67 -15.63 -3.70
CA GLN A 263 5.65 -15.86 -5.14
C GLN A 263 7.02 -16.41 -5.57
N GLY A 264 7.05 -17.46 -6.40
CA GLY A 264 8.29 -18.01 -6.96
C GLY A 264 8.31 -19.53 -7.09
#